data_AF-A0A7C3S496-F1
#
_entry.id   AF-A0A7C3S496-F1
#
_cell.length_a   1.000
_cell.length_b   1.000
_cell.length_c   1.000
_cell.angle_alpha   90.00
_cell.angle_beta   90.00
_cell.angle_gamma   90.00
#
_symmetry.space_group_name_H-M   'P 1'
#
loop_
_entity.id
_entity.type
_entity.pdbx_description
1 polymer ?
#
loop_
_entity_poly.entity_id
_entity_poly.type
_entity_poly.pdbx_seq_one_letter_code
_entity_poly.pdbx_strand_id
1 'polypeptide(L)'
;MERIGEILHIIGDNKAIAKVNAAPKIGSIVFDARKKPIGPVTDIFGPVKSPYIEIEVKEQGSKKIANSPIYILPKAKNVKGKR
;
A
#
# COMPACT_ATOMS: atom_id res chain seq x y z
N MET A 1 12.55 0.67 2.71
CA MET A 1 11.18 0.35 2.26
C MET A 1 10.83 -0.99 2.84
N GLU A 2 9.63 -1.13 3.35
CA GLU A 2 9.14 -2.35 3.99
C GLU A 2 8.11 -3.00 3.07
N ARG A 3 8.27 -4.30 2.78
CA ARG A 3 7.27 -5.06 2.03
C ARG A 3 6.09 -5.32 2.96
N ILE A 4 4.91 -4.85 2.58
CA ILE A 4 3.72 -4.96 3.42
C ILE A 4 2.73 -6.02 2.93
N GLY A 5 2.81 -6.40 1.66
CA GLY A 5 1.83 -7.29 1.04
C GLY A 5 1.95 -7.37 -0.47
N GLU A 6 0.83 -7.68 -1.11
CA GLU A 6 0.71 -7.83 -2.57
C GLU A 6 -0.66 -7.33 -3.08
N ILE A 7 -0.69 -6.83 -4.31
CA ILE A 7 -1.92 -6.45 -5.00
C ILE A 7 -2.61 -7.71 -5.52
N LEU A 8 -3.87 -7.89 -5.14
CA LEU A 8 -4.68 -9.01 -5.57
C LEU A 8 -5.47 -8.68 -6.83
N HIS A 9 -6.07 -7.49 -6.86
CA HIS A 9 -6.98 -7.11 -7.94
C HIS A 9 -6.96 -5.61 -8.18
N ILE A 10 -7.34 -5.21 -9.38
CA ILE A 10 -7.47 -3.82 -9.78
C ILE A 10 -8.92 -3.62 -10.20
N ILE A 11 -9.58 -2.67 -9.55
CA ILE A 11 -10.97 -2.31 -9.82
C ILE A 11 -10.97 -1.14 -10.79
N GLY A 12 -11.45 -1.39 -12.01
CA GLY A 12 -11.42 -0.40 -13.08
C GLY A 12 -9.98 0.05 -13.39
N ASP A 13 -9.78 1.34 -13.58
CA ASP A 13 -8.46 1.87 -13.96
C ASP A 13 -7.69 2.51 -12.79
N ASN A 14 -8.39 2.91 -11.72
CA ASN A 14 -7.87 3.84 -10.71
C ASN A 14 -7.84 3.27 -9.29
N LYS A 15 -8.24 2.02 -9.06
CA LYS A 15 -8.31 1.44 -7.72
C LYS A 15 -7.65 0.08 -7.68
N ALA A 16 -6.90 -0.21 -6.62
CA ALA A 16 -6.31 -1.52 -6.40
C ALA A 16 -6.64 -2.04 -5.00
N ILE A 17 -6.94 -3.34 -4.92
CA ILE A 17 -7.07 -4.06 -3.65
C ILE A 17 -5.78 -4.83 -3.41
N ALA A 18 -5.21 -4.63 -2.24
CA ALA A 18 -4.06 -5.38 -1.78
C ALA A 18 -4.35 -6.06 -0.45
N LYS A 19 -3.72 -7.22 -0.23
CA LYS A 19 -3.71 -7.89 1.07
C LYS A 19 -2.38 -7.62 1.74
N VAL A 20 -2.43 -7.21 3.00
CA VAL A 20 -1.26 -6.84 3.78
C VAL A 20 -1.20 -7.60 5.10
N ASN A 21 -0.01 -7.71 5.67
CA ASN A 21 0.19 -8.38 6.96
C ASN A 21 -0.06 -7.46 8.16
N ALA A 22 -0.07 -6.15 7.95
CA ALA A 22 -0.32 -5.14 8.97
C ALA A 22 -1.01 -3.93 8.33
N ALA A 23 -1.97 -3.34 9.04
CA ALA A 23 -2.67 -2.15 8.58
C ALA A 23 -1.70 -0.95 8.47
N PRO A 24 -1.53 -0.37 7.27
CA PRO A 24 -0.79 0.88 7.12
C PRO A 24 -1.60 2.06 7.67
N LYS A 25 -1.04 3.28 7.62
CA LYS A 25 -1.83 4.48 7.89
C LYS A 25 -2.61 4.87 6.63
N ILE A 26 -3.87 5.23 6.78
CA ILE A 26 -4.66 5.87 5.71
C ILE A 26 -3.89 7.09 5.19
N GLY A 27 -3.86 7.26 3.87
CA GLY A 27 -3.09 8.29 3.16
C GLY A 27 -1.60 7.98 2.95
N SER A 28 -1.10 6.84 3.43
CA SER A 28 0.29 6.43 3.15
C SER A 28 0.48 6.12 1.68
N ILE A 29 1.59 6.57 1.10
CA ILE A 29 1.94 6.26 -0.29
C ILE A 29 2.49 4.84 -0.37
N VAL A 30 1.88 4.04 -1.25
CA VAL A 30 2.31 2.70 -1.60
C VAL A 30 3.21 2.74 -2.83
N PHE A 31 4.24 1.90 -2.83
CA PHE A 31 5.24 1.80 -3.89
C PHE A 31 5.32 0.39 -4.46
N ASP A 32 5.68 0.30 -5.74
CA ASP A 32 6.09 -0.95 -6.42
C ASP A 32 7.54 -1.32 -6.02
N ALA A 33 7.96 -2.55 -6.35
CA ALA A 33 9.33 -3.04 -6.17
C ALA A 33 10.41 -2.13 -6.80
N ARG A 34 10.04 -1.39 -7.85
CA ARG A 34 10.91 -0.41 -8.54
C ARG A 34 10.96 0.96 -7.86
N LYS A 35 10.43 1.09 -6.64
CA LYS A 35 10.31 2.37 -5.90
C LYS A 35 9.45 3.42 -6.61
N LYS A 36 8.60 2.99 -7.56
CA LYS A 36 7.64 3.87 -8.22
C LYS A 36 6.40 4.03 -7.33
N PRO A 37 5.93 5.26 -7.09
CA PRO A 37 4.71 5.49 -6.33
C PRO A 37 3.51 4.96 -7.13
N ILE A 38 2.69 4.12 -6.50
CA ILE A 38 1.42 3.65 -7.05
C ILE A 38 0.32 4.66 -6.70
N GLY A 39 0.27 5.02 -5.41
CA GLY A 39 -0.61 6.05 -4.88
C GLY A 39 -0.98 5.83 -3.41
N PRO A 40 -1.91 6.63 -2.85
CA PRO A 40 -2.24 6.60 -1.43
C PRO A 40 -3.21 5.47 -1.06
N VAL A 41 -3.12 5.00 0.18
CA VAL A 41 -4.14 4.13 0.79
C VAL A 41 -5.40 4.94 1.11
N THR A 42 -6.55 4.57 0.54
CA THR A 42 -7.84 5.25 0.77
C THR A 42 -8.65 4.58 1.87
N ASP A 43 -8.61 3.25 1.95
CA ASP A 43 -9.41 2.48 2.91
C ASP A 43 -8.66 1.23 3.40
N ILE A 44 -9.03 0.74 4.59
CA ILE A 44 -8.48 -0.44 5.25
C ILE A 44 -9.64 -1.23 5.86
N PHE A 45 -9.80 -2.49 5.44
CA PHE A 45 -10.93 -3.32 5.83
C PHE A 45 -10.54 -4.79 6.01
N GLY A 46 -11.45 -5.58 6.57
CA GLY A 46 -11.27 -7.02 6.76
C GLY A 46 -10.50 -7.43 8.03
N PRO A 47 -9.88 -8.63 8.05
CA PRO A 47 -9.30 -9.20 9.26
C PRO A 47 -8.12 -8.39 9.81
N VAL A 48 -8.09 -8.16 11.12
CA VAL A 48 -7.04 -7.36 11.77
C VAL A 48 -5.62 -7.92 11.58
N LYS A 49 -5.48 -9.25 11.53
CA LYS A 49 -4.18 -9.92 11.31
C LYS A 49 -3.71 -9.90 9.86
N SER A 50 -4.61 -9.72 8.91
CA SER A 50 -4.28 -9.70 7.48
C SER A 50 -5.28 -8.81 6.74
N PRO A 51 -5.22 -7.48 6.93
CA PRO A 51 -6.23 -6.60 6.38
C PRO A 51 -6.09 -6.48 4.87
N TYR A 52 -7.20 -6.09 4.26
CA TYR A 52 -7.26 -5.63 2.89
C TYR A 52 -7.20 -4.11 2.87
N ILE A 53 -6.56 -3.57 1.84
CA ILE A 53 -6.45 -2.12 1.65
C ILE A 53 -6.90 -1.76 0.25
N GLU A 54 -7.55 -0.59 0.15
CA GLU A 54 -7.83 0.07 -1.11
C GLU A 54 -6.75 1.13 -1.37
N ILE A 55 -6.23 1.14 -2.59
CA ILE A 55 -5.19 2.06 -3.05
C ILE A 55 -5.72 2.81 -4.27
N GLU A 56 -5.63 4.13 -4.25
CA GLU A 56 -5.90 4.96 -5.41
C GLU A 56 -4.68 4.94 -6.35
N VAL A 57 -4.86 4.44 -7.57
CA VAL A 57 -3.81 4.32 -8.59
C VAL A 57 -3.80 5.57 -9.46
N LYS A 58 -2.70 6.33 -9.42
CA LYS A 58 -2.60 7.61 -10.13
C LYS A 58 -2.17 7.51 -11.60
N GLU A 59 -1.50 6.43 -11.99
CA GLU A 59 -0.92 6.27 -13.32
C GLU A 59 -1.78 5.33 -14.20
N GLN A 60 -2.28 5.85 -15.33
CA GLN A 60 -3.09 5.11 -16.30
C GLN A 60 -2.22 4.07 -17.05
N GLY A 61 -2.20 2.85 -16.53
CA GLY A 61 -1.45 1.73 -17.09
C GLY A 61 -1.52 0.46 -16.22
N SER A 62 -2.54 0.39 -15.37
CA SER A 62 -2.61 -0.39 -14.14
C SER A 62 -2.70 -1.91 -14.36
N LYS A 63 -3.09 -2.39 -15.55
CA LYS A 63 -3.25 -3.85 -15.83
C LYS A 63 -2.02 -4.72 -15.52
N LYS A 64 -0.80 -4.15 -15.41
CA LYS A 64 0.43 -4.90 -15.10
C LYS A 64 0.78 -5.02 -13.60
N ILE A 65 -0.02 -4.45 -12.70
CA ILE A 65 0.32 -4.38 -11.26
C ILE A 65 -0.37 -5.50 -10.44
N ALA A 66 -1.26 -6.29 -11.06
CA ALA A 66 -1.83 -7.46 -10.39
C ALA A 66 -0.73 -8.46 -9.99
N ASN A 67 -0.86 -9.06 -8.80
CA ASN A 67 0.10 -9.99 -8.20
C ASN A 67 1.51 -9.40 -7.96
N SER A 68 1.63 -8.07 -7.87
CA SER A 68 2.90 -7.41 -7.58
C SER A 68 3.07 -7.15 -6.08
N PRO A 69 4.28 -7.34 -5.52
CA PRO A 69 4.55 -7.00 -4.14
C PRO A 69 4.52 -5.48 -3.95
N ILE A 70 3.95 -5.04 -2.83
CA ILE A 70 3.84 -3.63 -2.49
C ILE A 70 4.66 -3.25 -1.26
N TYR A 71 5.09 -1.99 -1.25
CA TYR A 71 6.02 -1.46 -0.29
C TYR A 71 5.54 -0.14 0.30
N ILE A 72 5.88 0.12 1.55
CA ILE A 72 5.74 1.43 2.19
C ILE A 72 7.10 1.94 2.65
N LEU A 73 7.27 3.26 2.64
CA LEU A 73 8.41 3.88 3.28
C LEU A 73 8.23 3.86 4.81
N PRO A 74 9.15 3.24 5.57
CA PRO A 74 9.11 3.35 7.01
C PRO A 74 9.25 4.83 7.38
N LYS A 75 8.32 5.36 8.17
CA LYS A 75 8.50 6.69 8.75
C LYS A 75 9.78 6.67 9.58
N ALA A 76 10.58 7.72 9.47
CA ALA A 76 11.69 7.95 10.40
C ALA A 76 11.11 7.83 11.81
N LYS A 77 11.64 6.88 12.60
CA LYS A 77 11.25 6.72 14.00
C LYS A 77 11.49 8.07 14.66
N ASN A 78 10.42 8.76 15.06
CA ASN A 78 10.54 9.90 15.94
C ASN A 78 11.19 9.38 17.22
N VAL A 79 12.50 9.58 17.36
CA VAL A 79 13.21 9.44 18.63
C VAL A 79 12.68 10.57 19.49
N LYS A 80 11.52 10.36 20.10
CA LYS A 80 10.95 11.28 21.07
C LYS A 80 11.94 11.27 22.24
N GLY A 81 12.67 12.37 22.38
CA GLY A 81 13.71 12.53 23.38
C GLY A 81 13.23 12.10 24.75
N LYS A 82 14.08 11.35 25.45
CA LYS A 82 14.01 11.16 26.91
C LYS A 82 13.75 12.51 27.57
N ARG A 83 12.65 12.62 28.30
CA ARG A 83 12.49 13.58 29.38
C ARG A 83 12.46 12.78 30.66
#